data_AF-A0A382MF61-F1
#
_entry.id   AF-A0A382MF61-F1
#
_cell.length_a   1.000
_cell.length_b   1.000
_cell.length_c   1.000
_cell.angle_alpha   90.00
_cell.angle_beta   90.00
_cell.angle_gamma   90.00
#
_symmetry.space_group_name_H-M   'P 1'
#
loop_
_entity.id
_entity.type
_entity.pdbx_description
1 polymer ?
#
loop_
_entity_poly.entity_id
_entity_poly.type
_entity_poly.pdbx_seq_one_letter_code
_entity_poly.pdbx_strand_id
1 'polypeptide(L)'
;MFGIKISPAWDISENDATPEEIYLNRRKFLENTGKLGGNILAFNTLSNLLTPKGVFAANSSTGESMLQNKNNLFDLQDKVTSEVLTSRYNNFYEFGTNKSDISFLAKKLPVENWKVKIEGLVHQPRILDVDKIIQAMPLEQR
;
A
#
# COMPACT_ATOMS: atom_id res chain seq x y z
N MET A 1 40.76 -40.66 2.97
CA MET A 1 39.60 -40.50 2.08
C MET A 1 39.14 -39.05 2.23
N PHE A 2 39.59 -38.14 1.36
CA PHE A 2 39.26 -36.71 1.48
C PHE A 2 37.92 -36.46 0.79
N GLY A 3 36.89 -36.18 1.59
CA GLY A 3 35.55 -35.86 1.10
C GLY A 3 35.50 -34.43 0.57
N ILE A 4 34.94 -34.26 -0.63
CA ILE A 4 34.67 -32.94 -1.22
C ILE A 4 33.58 -32.26 -0.38
N LYS A 5 33.88 -31.09 0.21
CA LYS A 5 32.88 -30.23 0.84
C LYS A 5 32.19 -29.40 -0.24
N ILE A 6 30.88 -29.53 -0.35
CA ILE A 6 30.04 -28.67 -1.19
C ILE A 6 29.38 -27.65 -0.25
N SER A 7 29.80 -26.38 -0.34
CA SER A 7 29.16 -25.29 0.42
C SER A 7 27.84 -24.89 -0.24
N PRO A 8 26.81 -24.53 0.55
CA PRO A 8 25.54 -24.05 0.02
C PRO A 8 25.70 -22.65 -0.60
N ALA A 9 24.79 -22.28 -1.51
CA ALA A 9 24.90 -21.05 -2.31
C ALA A 9 24.88 -19.73 -1.50
N TRP A 10 24.51 -19.77 -0.23
CA TRP A 10 24.47 -18.61 0.68
C TRP A 10 25.72 -18.46 1.56
N ASP A 11 26.64 -19.43 1.50
CA ASP A 11 27.92 -19.42 2.22
C ASP A 11 28.93 -18.57 1.42
N ILE A 12 28.68 -17.26 1.38
CA ILE A 12 29.56 -16.26 0.75
C ILE A 12 30.76 -15.96 1.65
N SER A 13 31.93 -15.73 1.04
CA SER A 13 33.12 -15.36 1.80
C SER A 13 32.96 -13.95 2.39
N GLU A 14 33.50 -13.72 3.58
CA GLU A 14 33.57 -12.36 4.15
C GLU A 14 34.29 -11.37 3.23
N ASN A 15 35.19 -11.85 2.36
CA ASN A 15 35.86 -11.04 1.33
C ASN A 15 34.91 -10.52 0.25
N ASP A 16 33.78 -11.21 0.01
CA ASP A 16 32.73 -10.77 -0.92
C ASP A 16 31.77 -9.76 -0.26
N ALA A 17 31.79 -9.66 1.07
CA ALA A 17 31.01 -8.67 1.81
C ALA A 17 31.75 -7.33 1.86
N THR A 18 30.99 -6.22 1.82
CA THR A 18 31.59 -4.90 2.03
C THR A 18 32.03 -4.77 3.49
N PRO A 19 33.29 -4.36 3.77
CA PRO A 19 33.74 -4.10 5.13
C PRO A 19 32.81 -3.12 5.85
N GLU A 20 32.51 -3.41 7.12
CA GLU A 20 31.57 -2.64 7.94
C GLU A 20 31.92 -1.15 7.98
N GLU A 21 33.21 -0.83 8.08
CA GLU A 21 33.70 0.54 8.11
C GLU A 21 33.30 1.34 6.85
N ILE A 22 33.40 0.73 5.67
CA ILE A 22 33.04 1.36 4.40
C ILE A 22 31.53 1.61 4.35
N TYR A 23 30.73 0.65 4.81
CA TYR A 23 29.27 0.79 4.90
C TYR A 23 28.86 1.93 5.85
N LEU A 24 29.45 1.98 7.04
CA LEU A 24 29.16 3.02 8.03
C LEU A 24 29.59 4.41 7.55
N ASN A 25 30.75 4.52 6.90
CA ASN A 25 31.23 5.78 6.34
C ASN A 25 30.30 6.32 5.24
N ARG A 26 29.80 5.44 4.35
CA ARG A 26 28.79 5.81 3.34
C ARG A 26 27.50 6.31 3.97
N ARG A 27 27.04 5.67 5.04
CA ARG A 27 25.80 6.07 5.73
C ARG A 27 25.93 7.41 6.45
N LYS A 28 27.06 7.65 7.12
CA LYS A 28 27.39 8.95 7.74
C LYS A 28 27.47 10.08 6.71
N PHE A 29 28.03 9.83 5.53
CA PHE A 29 28.09 10.81 4.46
C PHE A 29 26.70 11.23 3.95
N LEU A 30 25.80 10.27 3.74
CA LEU A 30 24.41 10.54 3.33
C LEU A 30 23.63 11.31 4.41
N GLU A 31 23.81 10.95 5.67
CA GLU A 31 23.21 11.66 6.80
C GLU A 31 23.67 13.12 6.86
N ASN A 32 24.96 13.38 6.68
CA ASN A 32 25.52 14.73 6.72
C ASN A 32 25.11 15.57 5.51
N THR A 33 24.99 14.96 4.33
CA THR A 33 24.52 15.62 3.10
C THR A 33 23.05 16.01 3.21
N GLY A 34 22.21 15.14 3.79
CA GLY A 34 20.80 15.45 4.07
C GLY A 34 20.61 16.60 5.06
N LYS A 35 21.50 16.73 6.05
CA LYS A 35 21.49 17.83 7.03
C LYS A 35 21.94 19.17 6.45
N LEU A 36 22.87 19.19 5.49
CA LEU A 36 23.31 20.43 4.82
C LEU A 36 22.33 20.90 3.72
N GLY A 37 21.61 19.99 3.06
CA GLY A 37 20.68 20.32 1.97
C GLY A 37 19.31 20.86 2.40
N GLY A 38 18.98 20.83 3.70
CA GLY A 38 17.65 21.17 4.21
C GLY A 38 17.26 22.65 4.24
N ASN A 39 18.19 23.58 4.03
CA ASN A 39 17.95 25.02 4.24
C ASN A 39 17.70 25.85 2.97
N ILE A 40 17.67 25.26 1.76
CA ILE A 40 17.45 26.02 0.51
C ILE A 40 16.01 25.87 -0.03
N LEU A 41 15.22 24.90 0.44
CA LEU A 41 13.87 24.65 -0.07
C LEU A 41 12.72 25.17 0.82
N ALA A 42 13.02 25.71 2.00
CA ALA A 42 12.01 26.13 2.98
C ALA A 42 11.35 27.50 2.70
N PHE A 43 11.84 28.29 1.74
CA PHE A 43 11.30 29.63 1.48
C PHE A 43 10.20 29.71 0.40
N ASN A 44 9.96 28.64 -0.37
CA ASN A 44 8.96 28.65 -1.47
C ASN A 44 7.70 27.80 -1.20
N THR A 45 7.59 27.14 -0.05
CA THR A 45 6.48 26.21 0.24
C THR A 45 5.42 26.76 1.19
N LEU A 46 5.61 27.97 1.75
CA LEU A 46 4.67 28.55 2.72
C LEU A 46 3.43 29.20 2.06
N SER A 47 3.45 29.50 0.76
CA SER A 47 2.35 30.21 0.08
C SER A 47 1.10 29.36 -0.15
N ASN A 48 1.19 28.03 -0.09
CA ASN A 48 0.04 27.13 -0.31
C ASN A 48 -0.72 26.73 0.97
N LEU A 49 -0.32 27.24 2.15
CA LEU A 49 -0.95 26.89 3.42
C LEU A 49 -2.22 27.73 3.72
N LEU A 50 -2.47 28.82 2.98
CA LEU A 50 -3.54 29.79 3.30
C LEU A 50 -4.83 29.68 2.45
N THR A 51 -4.99 28.66 1.62
CA THR A 51 -6.23 28.49 0.82
C THR A 51 -7.01 27.24 1.21
N PRO A 52 -8.06 27.34 2.04
CA PRO A 52 -8.94 26.20 2.30
C PRO A 52 -9.86 25.98 1.09
N LYS A 53 -9.60 24.94 0.30
CA LYS A 53 -10.56 24.44 -0.69
C LYS A 53 -11.50 23.44 -0.01
N GLY A 54 -12.75 23.85 0.21
CA GLY A 54 -13.81 22.94 0.65
C GLY A 54 -14.12 21.90 -0.42
N VAL A 55 -14.12 20.62 -0.05
CA VAL A 55 -14.49 19.51 -0.94
C VAL A 55 -15.79 18.92 -0.41
N PHE A 56 -16.87 19.05 -1.19
CA PHE A 56 -18.12 18.34 -0.97
C PHE A 56 -17.95 16.86 -1.33
N ALA A 57 -18.36 15.97 -0.41
CA ALA A 57 -18.53 14.55 -0.69
C ALA A 57 -19.97 14.32 -1.17
N ALA A 58 -20.14 13.69 -2.34
CA ALA A 58 -21.43 13.22 -2.81
C ALA A 58 -21.75 11.90 -2.09
N ASN A 59 -22.76 11.93 -1.22
CA ASN A 59 -23.31 10.75 -0.57
C ASN A 59 -24.08 9.92 -1.62
N SER A 60 -23.58 8.74 -1.95
CA SER A 60 -24.39 7.68 -2.58
C SER A 60 -24.85 6.75 -1.47
N SER A 61 -26.10 6.91 -1.07
CA SER A 61 -26.77 6.08 -0.07
C SER A 61 -27.22 4.76 -0.69
N THR A 62 -26.51 3.68 -0.38
CA THR A 62 -27.07 2.32 -0.43
C THR A 62 -26.77 1.69 0.93
N GLY A 63 -27.68 1.97 1.88
CA GLY A 63 -27.62 1.44 3.23
C GLY A 63 -28.06 -0.01 3.25
N GLU A 64 -27.12 -0.93 3.03
CA GLU A 64 -27.26 -2.29 3.51
C GLU A 64 -26.58 -2.40 4.88
N SER A 65 -27.35 -2.88 5.85
CA SER A 65 -26.93 -3.07 7.24
C SER A 65 -25.81 -4.11 7.30
N MET A 66 -24.56 -3.64 7.22
CA MET A 66 -23.37 -4.46 7.42
C MET A 66 -23.49 -5.16 8.78
N LEU A 67 -23.47 -6.50 8.79
CA LEU A 67 -23.32 -7.26 10.03
C LEU A 67 -21.92 -6.99 10.57
N GLN A 68 -21.80 -5.98 11.43
CA GLN A 68 -20.56 -5.71 12.14
C GLN A 68 -20.25 -6.94 12.98
N ASN A 69 -19.14 -7.61 12.67
CA ASN A 69 -18.56 -8.60 13.56
C ASN A 69 -18.00 -7.86 14.78
N LYS A 70 -18.92 -7.53 15.70
CA LYS A 70 -18.64 -6.77 16.93
C LYS A 70 -17.57 -7.44 17.78
N ASN A 71 -17.35 -8.74 17.62
CA ASN A 71 -16.56 -9.52 18.58
C ASN A 71 -15.05 -9.25 18.48
N ASN A 72 -14.54 -8.70 17.37
CA ASN A 72 -13.09 -8.48 17.17
C ASN A 72 -12.68 -7.02 16.88
N LEU A 73 -13.62 -6.10 16.61
CA LEU A 73 -13.28 -4.70 16.29
C LEU A 73 -13.19 -3.77 17.50
N PHE A 74 -13.79 -4.12 18.66
CA PHE A 74 -13.80 -3.23 19.83
C PHE A 74 -12.39 -2.87 20.33
N ASP A 75 -11.42 -3.79 20.21
CA ASP A 75 -10.06 -3.60 20.74
C ASP A 75 -9.16 -2.75 19.79
N LEU A 76 -9.65 -2.44 18.59
CA LEU A 76 -8.89 -1.73 17.55
C LEU A 76 -9.43 -0.35 17.20
N GLN A 77 -10.58 0.08 17.75
CA GLN A 77 -11.23 1.34 17.39
C GLN A 77 -10.30 2.55 17.56
N ASP A 78 -9.46 2.56 18.61
CA ASP A 78 -8.50 3.62 18.89
C ASP A 78 -7.27 3.61 17.96
N LYS A 79 -7.09 2.55 17.17
CA LYS A 79 -5.93 2.34 16.28
C LYS A 79 -6.31 2.30 14.79
N VAL A 80 -7.56 2.59 14.45
CA VAL A 80 -8.01 2.61 13.05
C VAL A 80 -7.37 3.79 12.33
N THR A 81 -6.73 3.51 11.20
CA THR A 81 -6.20 4.57 10.33
C THR A 81 -7.37 5.34 9.71
N SER A 82 -7.27 6.67 9.67
CA SER A 82 -8.35 7.50 9.13
C SER A 82 -8.67 7.15 7.68
N GLU A 83 -9.96 7.16 7.33
CA GLU A 83 -10.44 6.87 5.97
C GLU A 83 -9.75 7.75 4.92
N VAL A 84 -9.48 9.01 5.26
CA VAL A 84 -8.77 9.97 4.42
C VAL A 84 -7.39 9.44 4.01
N LEU A 85 -6.65 8.84 4.94
CA LEU A 85 -5.34 8.26 4.65
C LEU A 85 -5.48 6.93 3.90
N THR A 86 -6.37 6.05 4.33
CA THR A 86 -6.60 4.73 3.70
C THR A 86 -7.07 4.87 2.24
N SER A 87 -7.87 5.88 1.92
CA SER A 87 -8.37 6.11 0.55
C SER A 87 -7.38 6.86 -0.35
N ARG A 88 -6.42 7.60 0.21
CA ARG A 88 -5.51 8.46 -0.58
C ARG A 88 -4.07 7.97 -0.64
N TYR A 89 -3.57 7.34 0.42
CA TYR A 89 -2.18 6.93 0.52
C TYR A 89 -2.01 5.45 0.16
N ASN A 90 -2.11 5.16 -1.14
CA ASN A 90 -2.14 3.79 -1.65
C ASN A 90 -0.92 3.46 -2.52
N ASN A 91 -0.67 2.17 -2.74
CA ASN A 91 0.21 1.67 -3.79
C ASN A 91 -0.67 1.06 -4.88
N PHE A 92 -0.89 1.81 -5.96
CA PHE A 92 -1.67 1.36 -7.12
C PHE A 92 -0.91 1.75 -8.39
N TYR A 93 0.06 0.93 -8.75
CA TYR A 93 1.11 1.27 -9.73
C TYR A 93 0.59 1.46 -11.15
N GLU A 94 -0.53 0.81 -11.47
CA GLU A 94 -1.27 0.97 -12.73
C GLU A 94 -1.72 2.43 -12.94
N PHE A 95 -1.89 3.19 -11.86
CA PHE A 95 -2.28 4.60 -11.89
C PHE A 95 -1.14 5.56 -11.54
N GLY A 96 0.03 5.05 -11.15
CA GLY A 96 1.23 5.86 -10.94
C GLY A 96 2.03 5.48 -9.70
N THR A 97 3.17 6.16 -9.53
CA THR A 97 4.09 5.95 -8.41
C THR A 97 3.98 7.03 -7.33
N ASN A 98 3.38 8.18 -7.66
CA ASN A 98 3.16 9.26 -6.70
C ASN A 98 1.88 9.01 -5.90
N LYS A 99 2.03 8.82 -4.58
CA LYS A 99 0.92 8.53 -3.66
C LYS A 99 -0.16 9.61 -3.66
N SER A 100 0.20 10.86 -3.88
CA SER A 100 -0.74 11.98 -3.91
C SER A 100 -1.71 11.94 -5.12
N ASP A 101 -1.27 11.36 -6.24
CA ASP A 101 -2.00 11.43 -7.51
C ASP A 101 -2.87 10.20 -7.76
N ILE A 102 -2.50 9.05 -7.18
CA ILE A 102 -3.19 7.75 -7.36
C ILE A 102 -4.69 7.87 -7.12
N SER A 103 -5.12 8.51 -6.04
CA SER A 103 -6.55 8.63 -5.69
C SER A 103 -7.38 9.41 -6.72
N PHE A 104 -6.77 10.37 -7.42
CA PHE A 104 -7.43 11.11 -8.48
C PHE A 104 -7.43 10.32 -9.80
N LEU A 105 -6.31 9.68 -10.11
CA LEU A 105 -6.13 8.92 -11.35
C LEU A 105 -6.97 7.64 -11.38
N ALA A 106 -7.12 6.95 -10.25
CA ALA A 106 -7.90 5.72 -10.11
C ALA A 106 -9.39 5.89 -10.41
N LYS A 107 -9.93 7.12 -10.34
CA LYS A 107 -11.34 7.40 -10.70
C LYS A 107 -11.69 7.07 -12.14
N LYS A 108 -10.68 6.93 -13.01
CA LYS A 108 -10.88 6.56 -14.42
C LYS A 108 -11.14 5.07 -14.62
N LEU A 109 -10.96 4.24 -13.58
CA LEU A 109 -11.23 2.81 -13.65
C LEU A 109 -12.75 2.58 -13.74
N PRO A 110 -13.28 1.93 -14.79
CA PRO A 110 -14.66 1.48 -14.78
C PRO A 110 -14.79 0.35 -13.75
N VAL A 111 -15.71 0.50 -12.79
CA VAL A 111 -15.91 -0.45 -11.68
C VAL A 111 -17.22 -1.24 -11.77
N GLU A 112 -18.02 -1.03 -12.82
CA GLU A 112 -19.29 -1.72 -13.03
C GLU A 112 -19.13 -3.00 -13.88
N ASN A 113 -20.05 -3.96 -13.71
CA ASN A 113 -20.12 -5.20 -14.51
C ASN A 113 -18.84 -6.07 -14.49
N TRP A 114 -18.11 -6.05 -13.37
CA TRP A 114 -16.89 -6.84 -13.24
C TRP A 114 -17.18 -8.34 -13.16
N LYS A 115 -16.33 -9.13 -13.83
CA LYS A 115 -16.38 -10.58 -13.82
C LYS A 115 -15.06 -11.15 -13.29
N VAL A 116 -15.17 -12.11 -12.38
CA VAL A 116 -14.03 -12.83 -11.81
C VAL A 116 -14.00 -14.23 -12.40
N LYS A 117 -12.89 -14.59 -13.04
CA LYS A 117 -12.67 -15.92 -13.60
C LYS A 117 -11.90 -16.77 -12.60
N ILE A 118 -12.45 -17.92 -12.22
CA ILE A 118 -11.82 -18.92 -11.37
C ILE A 118 -11.33 -20.05 -12.27
N GLU A 119 -10.01 -20.21 -12.37
CA GLU A 119 -9.35 -21.21 -13.21
C GLU A 119 -8.10 -21.81 -12.54
N GLY A 120 -7.36 -22.69 -13.24
CA GLY A 120 -6.20 -23.41 -12.70
C GLY A 120 -6.54 -24.79 -12.15
N LEU A 121 -5.87 -25.20 -11.07
CA LEU A 121 -6.08 -26.51 -10.41
C LEU A 121 -7.32 -26.48 -9.51
N VAL A 122 -8.49 -26.33 -10.13
CA VAL A 122 -9.79 -26.31 -9.46
C VAL A 122 -10.70 -27.38 -10.04
N HIS A 123 -11.57 -27.95 -9.21
CA HIS A 123 -12.50 -28.98 -9.65
C HIS A 123 -13.55 -28.45 -10.64
N GLN A 124 -14.02 -27.22 -10.43
CA GLN A 124 -15.06 -26.59 -11.26
C GLN A 124 -14.65 -25.14 -11.61
N PRO A 125 -14.00 -24.93 -12.76
CA PRO A 125 -13.75 -23.60 -13.30
C PRO A 125 -15.08 -22.87 -13.56
N ARG A 126 -15.14 -21.57 -13.26
CA ARG A 126 -16.35 -20.75 -13.46
C ARG A 126 -16.03 -19.28 -13.58
N ILE A 127 -16.96 -18.53 -14.17
CA ILE A 127 -16.94 -17.08 -14.21
C ILE A 127 -18.05 -16.58 -13.29
N LEU A 128 -17.70 -15.72 -12.35
CA LEU A 128 -18.62 -15.13 -11.39
C LEU A 128 -18.80 -13.65 -11.71
N ASP A 129 -20.01 -13.17 -11.50
CA ASP A 129 -20.34 -11.76 -11.58
C ASP A 129 -20.18 -11.13 -10.18
N VAL A 130 -19.43 -10.04 -10.06
CA VAL A 130 -19.11 -9.44 -8.75
C VAL A 130 -20.37 -9.05 -7.99
N ASP A 131 -21.36 -8.48 -8.69
CA ASP A 131 -22.61 -8.04 -8.07
C ASP A 131 -23.39 -9.23 -7.49
N LYS A 132 -23.36 -10.38 -8.17
CA LYS A 132 -23.99 -11.62 -7.69
C LYS A 132 -23.24 -12.19 -6.48
N ILE A 133 -21.92 -12.06 -6.43
CA ILE A 133 -21.13 -12.53 -5.27
C ILE A 133 -21.51 -11.72 -4.02
N ILE A 134 -21.56 -10.38 -4.15
CA ILE A 134 -21.91 -9.47 -3.06
C ILE A 134 -23.30 -9.79 -2.51
N GLN A 135 -24.27 -10.07 -3.38
CA GLN A 135 -25.64 -10.42 -2.97
C GLN A 135 -25.78 -11.84 -2.40
N ALA A 136 -24.94 -12.78 -2.83
CA ALA A 136 -25.07 -14.19 -2.47
C ALA A 136 -24.52 -14.53 -1.08
N MET A 137 -23.75 -13.65 -0.44
CA MET A 137 -23.03 -13.94 0.81
C MET A 137 -23.19 -12.82 1.83
N PRO A 138 -23.23 -13.12 3.14
CA PRO A 138 -23.25 -12.08 4.16
C PRO A 138 -21.93 -11.29 4.14
N LEU A 139 -22.02 -9.96 4.16
CA LEU A 139 -20.85 -9.09 4.25
C LEU A 139 -20.32 -9.04 5.67
N GLU A 140 -19.00 -9.23 5.81
CA GLU A 140 -18.28 -9.13 7.07
C GLU A 140 -17.27 -7.99 7.01
N GLN A 141 -17.24 -7.16 8.06
CA GLN A 141 -16.17 -6.19 8.29
C GLN A 141 -15.02 -6.86 9.05
N ARG A 142 -13.80 -6.75 8.53
CA ARG A 142 -12.57 -7.34 9.11
C ARG A 142 -11.45 -6.31 9.18
#